data_AF-F9ELZ7-F1
#
_entry.id   AF-F9ELZ7-F1
#
_cell.length_a   1.000
_cell.length_b   1.000
_cell.length_c   1.000
_cell.angle_alpha   90.00
_cell.angle_beta   90.00
_cell.angle_gamma   90.00
#
_symmetry.space_group_name_H-M   'P 1'
#
loop_
_entity.id
_entity.type
_entity.pdbx_description
1 polymer ?
#
loop_
_entity_poly.entity_id
_entity_poly.type
_entity_poly.pdbx_seq_one_letter_code
_entity_poly.pdbx_strand_id
1 'polypeptide(L)' 'MKIAVIGTGYVGLVQGVIMSEFGSEVICVDKSDEKIEKLKKVNYLYMNQAY' A
#
# COMPACT_ATOMS: atom_id res chain seq x y z
N MET A 1 -10.67 9.10 -4.14
CA MET A 1 -9.55 10.07 -4.25
C MET A 1 -8.27 9.29 -4.54
N LYS A 2 -7.32 9.82 -5.33
CA LYS A 2 -6.03 9.14 -5.60
C LYS A 2 -4.96 9.61 -4.63
N ILE A 3 -4.29 8.68 -3.93
CA ILE A 3 -3.29 8.99 -2.89
C ILE A 3 -2.03 8.16 -3.12
N ALA A 4 -0.87 8.82 -3.08
CA ALA A 4 0.42 8.14 -3.06
C ALA A 4 1.04 8.24 -1.66
N VAL A 5 1.42 7.10 -1.08
CA VAL A 5 2.09 7.02 0.22
C VAL A 5 3.56 6.63 0.00
N ILE A 6 4.48 7.52 0.37
CA ILE A 6 5.93 7.28 0.23
C ILE A 6 6.48 6.71 1.54
N GLY A 7 6.99 5.48 1.46
CA GLY A 7 7.51 4.67 2.55
C GLY A 7 6.50 3.61 3.01
N THR A 8 6.91 2.34 3.01
CA THR A 8 6.11 1.19 3.49
C THR A 8 6.64 0.66 4.82
N GLY A 9 6.98 1.58 5.72
CA GLY A 9 7.16 1.26 7.14
C GLY A 9 5.80 1.11 7.83
N TYR A 10 5.82 0.94 9.15
CA TYR A 10 4.59 0.80 9.95
C TYR A 10 3.59 1.93 9.70
N VAL A 11 4.02 3.20 9.79
CA VAL A 11 3.14 4.35 9.64
C VAL A 11 2.55 4.43 8.23
N GLY A 12 3.40 4.43 7.19
CA GLY A 12 2.94 4.57 5.82
C GLY A 12 2.07 3.40 5.36
N LEU A 13 2.43 2.16 5.71
CA LEU A 13 1.62 0.99 5.34
C LEU A 13 0.27 0.99 6.04
N VAL A 14 0.23 1.18 7.37
CA VAL A 14 -1.03 1.19 8.13
C VAL A 14 -1.94 2.32 7.64
N GLN A 15 -1.39 3.51 7.43
CA GLN A 15 -2.16 4.64 6.94
C GLN A 15 -2.69 4.42 5.53
N GLY A 16 -1.86 3.84 4.64
CA GLY A 16 -2.29 3.49 3.28
C GLY A 16 -3.43 2.48 3.27
N VAL A 17 -3.36 1.45 4.12
CA VAL A 17 -4.43 0.44 4.28
C VAL A 17 -5.72 1.09 4.77
N ILE A 18 -5.65 1.90 5.81
CA ILE A 18 -6.83 2.60 6.35
C ILE A 18 -7.46 3.52 5.30
N MET A 19 -6.64 4.27 4.55
CA MET A 19 -7.14 5.16 3.49
C MET A 19 -7.81 4.38 2.35
N SER A 20 -7.32 3.19 2.01
CA SER A 20 -7.99 2.35 1.03
C SER A 20 -9.27 1.73 1.54
N GLU A 21 -9.32 1.34 2.82
CA GLU A 21 -10.56 0.86 3.47
C GLU A 21 -11.68 1.91 3.39
N PHE A 22 -11.32 3.20 3.43
CA PHE A 22 -12.24 4.33 3.26
C PHE A 22 -12.52 4.74 1.79
N GLY A 23 -12.12 3.91 0.81
CA GLY A 23 -12.45 4.10 -0.61
C GLY A 23 -11.51 5.05 -1.38
N SER A 24 -10.31 5.32 -0.86
CA SER A 24 -9.27 5.99 -1.67
C SER A 24 -8.50 4.97 -2.51
N GLU A 25 -8.15 5.36 -3.73
CA GLU A 25 -7.21 4.61 -4.57
C GLU A 25 -5.80 4.93 -4.06
N VAL A 26 -5.19 3.98 -3.34
CA VAL A 26 -3.90 4.19 -2.66
C VAL A 26 -2.81 3.40 -3.36
N ILE A 27 -1.69 4.07 -3.67
CA ILE A 27 -0.45 3.45 -4.13
C ILE A 27 0.63 3.70 -3.08
N CYS A 28 1.18 2.60 -2.55
CA CYS A 28 2.31 2.63 -1.63
C CYS A 28 3.63 2.46 -2.40
N VAL A 29 4.62 3.32 -2.13
CA VAL A 29 5.93 3.33 -2.81
C VAL A 29 7.03 3.20 -1.76
N ASP A 30 8.01 2.31 -1.96
CA ASP A 30 9.22 2.21 -1.12
C ASP A 30 10.43 1.98 -2.03
N LYS A 31 11.61 2.39 -1.57
CA LYS A 31 12.87 2.18 -2.31
C LYS A 31 13.43 0.76 -2.15
N SER A 32 12.95 0.01 -1.17
CA SER A 32 13.43 -1.32 -0.85
C SER A 32 12.64 -2.36 -1.63
N ASP A 33 13.27 -2.91 -2.68
CA ASP A 33 12.69 -3.98 -3.48
C ASP A 33 12.31 -5.19 -2.64
N GLU A 34 13.11 -5.53 -1.62
CA GLU A 34 12.82 -6.62 -0.69
C GLU A 34 11.48 -6.42 0.05
N LYS A 35 11.20 -5.20 0.52
CA LYS A 35 9.93 -4.89 1.20
C LYS A 35 8.76 -4.97 0.24
N ILE A 36 8.92 -4.44 -0.98
CA ILE A 36 7.88 -4.50 -2.01
C ILE A 36 7.55 -5.95 -2.37
N GLU A 37 8.57 -6.79 -2.59
CA GLU A 37 8.37 -8.22 -2.90
C GLU A 37 7.73 -8.98 -1.74
N LYS A 38 8.11 -8.68 -0.49
CA LYS A 38 7.42 -9.23 0.68
C LYS A 38 5.95 -8.84 0.69
N LEU A 39 5.63 -7.55 0.53
CA LEU A 39 4.25 -7.06 0.57
C LEU A 39 3.38 -7.60 -0.58
N LYS A 40 3.96 -7.83 -1.77
CA LYS A 40 3.29 -8.51 -2.88
C LYS A 40 2.95 -9.96 -2.55
N LYS A 41 3.85 -10.69 -1.87
CA LYS A 41 3.62 -12.08 -1.45
C LYS A 41 2.50 -12.21 -0.42
N VAL A 42 2.38 -11.26 0.51
CA VAL A 42 1.29 -11.25 1.50
C VAL A 42 0.00 -10.62 0.95
N ASN A 43 -0.05 -10.35 -0.36
CA ASN A 43 -1.18 -9.83 -1.12
C ASN A 43 -1.73 -8.44 -0.70
N TYR A 44 -1.06 -7.72 0.20
CA TYR A 44 -1.51 -6.40 0.68
C TYR A 44 -1.39 -5.29 -0.38
N LEU A 45 -0.54 -5.46 -1.40
CA LEU A 45 -0.41 -4.47 -2.48
C LEU A 45 -1.44 -4.65 -3.61
N TYR A 46 -2.12 -5.81 -3.67
CA TYR A 46 -3.09 -6.11 -4.73
C TYR A 46 -4.56 -5.98 -4.29
N MET A 47 -4.83 -5.69 -3.01
CA MET A 47 -6.21 -5.63 -2.51
C MET A 47 -7.05 -4.47 -3.07
N ASN A 48 -6.45 -3.50 -3.76
CA ASN A 48 -7.16 -2.39 -4.42
C ASN A 48 -7.23 -2.46 -5.95
N GLN A 49 -6.91 -3.62 -6.56
CA GLN A 49 -7.23 -3.85 -7.99
C GLN A 49 -8.43 -4.79 -8.19
N ALA A 50 -9.08 -5.25 -7.11
CA ALA A 50 -10.16 -6.24 -7.20
C ALA A 50 -11.59 -5.65 -7.15
N TYR A 51 -11.76 -4.33 -7.09
CA TYR A 51 -13.06 -3.64 -7.23
C TYR A 51 -12.88 -2.29 -7.91
#